data_AF-A0A022QAB4-F1
#
_entry.id   AF-A0A022QAB4-F1
#
_cell.length_a   1.000
_cell.length_b   1.000
_cell.length_c   1.000
_cell.angle_alpha   90.00
_cell.angle_beta   90.00
_cell.angle_gamma   90.00
#
_symmetry.space_group_name_H-M   'P 1'
#
loop_
_entity.id
_entity.type
_entity.pdbx_description
1 polymer ?
#
loop_
_entity_poly.entity_id
_entity_poly.type
_entity_poly.pdbx_seq_one_letter_code
_entity_poly.pdbx_strand_id
1 'polypeptide(L)'
;MDSGAMTKGNAAFAAGNYSDAVRHFTDGINSSPNNHVLYSNRSAAYAGLNRFSEAISDAQKTVELRPVWSKGYSRLAAAHMGRHNYDDAVSSYKRGLLIDPSNEALISGKASSSPTIVVVGDQSSGKSSVLESLAGISLPRGQGICTRVPLIMRLQNHPNPNPEIFLEFNGKTVPTDEENISDAISLATEEIAGKGKGISNKPLTLVVKKNGVPDLTMVDLPGITRVPVHGQPDDIYEQISKIIMEFITPEESIILNVLSAGIDFSTCESIRMSQKVDKTGQRTLAVSYEEARAEEARLFDTHRHLSKINKSIVGIPVLAERLVKIQATIIVKCLPGIVTKINEKLTANVE
;
A
#
# COMPACT_ATOMS: atom_id res chain seq x y z
N MET A 1 4.34 -24.12 36.80
CA MET A 1 5.17 -22.93 37.10
C MET A 1 5.93 -22.62 35.82
N ASP A 2 5.51 -21.60 35.08
CA ASP A 2 6.07 -21.21 33.76
C ASP A 2 6.33 -19.69 33.69
N SER A 3 6.07 -18.93 34.77
CA SER A 3 6.13 -17.46 34.76
C SER A 3 7.55 -16.91 34.71
N GLY A 4 8.55 -17.66 35.18
CA GLY A 4 9.93 -17.19 35.27
C GLY A 4 10.62 -17.01 33.91
N ALA A 5 10.48 -18.00 33.01
CA ALA A 5 11.05 -17.94 31.67
C ALA A 5 10.35 -16.87 30.81
N MET A 6 9.01 -16.80 30.89
CA MET A 6 8.22 -15.78 30.22
C MET A 6 8.60 -14.36 30.68
N THR A 7 8.76 -14.14 31.99
CA THR A 7 9.14 -12.82 32.54
C THR A 7 10.53 -12.40 32.09
N LYS A 8 11.52 -13.31 32.15
CA LYS A 8 12.88 -13.05 31.68
C LYS A 8 12.93 -12.78 30.17
N GLY A 9 12.19 -13.56 29.38
CA GLY A 9 12.09 -13.36 27.94
C GLY A 9 11.47 -12.01 27.58
N ASN A 10 10.38 -11.62 28.25
CA ASN A 10 9.75 -10.32 28.06
C ASN A 10 10.68 -9.15 28.46
N ALA A 11 11.43 -9.30 29.55
CA ALA A 11 12.40 -8.31 29.99
C ALA A 11 13.56 -8.15 28.98
N ALA A 12 14.11 -9.27 28.48
CA ALA A 12 15.14 -9.25 27.44
C ALA A 12 14.62 -8.64 26.13
N PHE A 13 13.37 -8.94 25.75
CA PHE A 13 12.72 -8.36 24.57
C PHE A 13 12.56 -6.84 24.71
N ALA A 14 12.09 -6.37 25.87
CA ALA A 14 11.94 -4.94 26.15
C ALA A 14 13.29 -4.19 26.16
N ALA A 15 14.38 -4.87 26.51
CA ALA A 15 15.74 -4.35 26.45
C ALA A 15 16.37 -4.38 25.04
N GLY A 16 15.65 -4.88 24.02
CA GLY A 16 16.18 -5.05 22.66
C GLY A 16 17.15 -6.24 22.50
N ASN A 17 17.36 -7.03 23.55
CA ASN A 17 18.23 -8.21 23.54
C ASN A 17 17.47 -9.42 22.99
N TYR A 18 17.14 -9.39 21.70
CA TYR A 18 16.28 -10.38 21.08
C TYR A 18 16.85 -11.80 21.12
N SER A 19 18.18 -11.98 21.06
CA SER A 19 18.82 -13.30 21.19
C SER A 19 18.57 -13.95 22.55
N ASP A 20 18.67 -13.19 23.64
CA ASP A 20 18.36 -13.68 24.99
C ASP A 20 16.86 -13.90 25.17
N ALA A 21 16.02 -13.06 24.57
CA ALA A 21 14.58 -13.26 24.56
C ALA A 21 14.22 -14.61 23.90
N VAL A 22 14.81 -14.91 22.73
CA VAL A 22 14.64 -16.21 22.06
C VAL A 22 15.04 -17.37 22.96
N ARG A 23 16.19 -17.27 23.63
CA ARG A 23 16.68 -18.32 24.55
C ARG A 23 15.68 -18.55 25.69
N HIS A 24 15.27 -17.48 26.37
CA HIS A 24 14.32 -17.59 27.49
C HIS A 24 12.94 -18.10 27.07
N PHE A 25 12.42 -17.69 25.92
CA PHE A 25 11.15 -18.25 25.43
C PHE A 25 11.30 -19.71 25.01
N THR A 26 12.47 -20.12 24.51
CA THR A 26 12.76 -21.54 24.22
C THR A 26 12.77 -22.38 25.49
N ASP A 27 13.40 -21.90 26.56
CA ASP A 27 13.37 -22.58 27.88
C ASP A 27 11.92 -22.72 28.40
N GLY A 28 11.10 -21.68 28.23
CA GLY A 28 9.68 -21.73 28.56
C GLY A 28 8.91 -22.74 27.71
N ILE A 29 9.15 -22.78 26.40
CA ILE A 29 8.48 -23.70 25.47
C ILE A 29 8.84 -25.15 25.81
N ASN A 30 10.10 -25.43 26.16
CA ASN A 30 10.52 -26.76 26.59
C ASN A 30 9.78 -27.22 27.87
N SER A 31 9.42 -26.27 28.73
CA SER A 31 8.66 -26.54 29.96
C SER A 31 7.15 -26.58 29.73
N SER A 32 6.64 -25.86 28.73
CA SER A 32 5.21 -25.67 28.44
C SER A 32 4.96 -25.62 26.92
N PRO A 33 5.05 -26.77 26.23
CA PRO A 33 5.05 -26.83 24.75
C PRO A 33 3.71 -26.48 24.10
N ASN A 34 2.62 -26.36 24.87
CA ASN A 34 1.31 -25.97 24.37
C ASN A 34 0.97 -24.49 24.65
N ASN A 35 1.94 -23.70 25.15
CA ASN A 35 1.73 -22.30 25.48
C ASN A 35 1.93 -21.39 24.24
N HIS A 36 0.83 -21.13 23.53
CA HIS A 36 0.79 -20.26 22.35
C HIS A 36 1.40 -18.85 22.57
N VAL A 37 1.38 -18.31 23.80
CA VAL A 37 1.95 -16.98 24.10
C VAL A 37 3.48 -17.00 24.00
N LEU A 38 4.12 -18.09 24.42
CA LEU A 38 5.58 -18.21 24.32
C LEU A 38 6.04 -18.30 22.86
N TYR A 39 5.33 -19.06 22.02
CA TYR A 39 5.58 -19.08 20.58
C TYR A 39 5.35 -17.71 19.95
N SER A 40 4.27 -17.00 20.33
CA SER A 40 3.98 -15.65 19.84
C SER A 40 5.09 -14.63 20.18
N ASN A 41 5.62 -14.70 21.40
CA ASN A 41 6.68 -13.79 21.84
C ASN A 41 8.04 -14.17 21.24
N ARG A 42 8.33 -15.47 21.07
CA ARG A 42 9.56 -15.93 20.40
C ARG A 42 9.54 -15.61 18.91
N SER A 43 8.39 -15.70 18.24
CA SER A 43 8.18 -15.22 16.87
C SER A 43 8.53 -13.73 16.74
N ALA A 44 8.05 -12.89 17.67
CA ALA A 44 8.40 -11.47 17.67
C ALA A 44 9.91 -11.23 17.88
N ALA A 45 10.55 -12.01 18.76
CA ALA A 45 11.99 -11.91 18.99
C ALA A 45 12.80 -12.33 17.74
N TYR A 46 12.39 -13.39 17.04
CA TYR A 46 12.99 -13.77 15.76
C TYR A 46 12.81 -12.68 14.69
N ALA A 47 11.64 -12.05 14.61
CA ALA A 47 11.41 -10.92 13.72
C ALA A 47 12.33 -9.74 14.05
N GLY A 48 12.56 -9.42 15.32
CA GLY A 48 13.53 -8.41 15.76
C GLY A 48 14.99 -8.72 15.39
N LEU A 49 15.31 -9.98 15.09
CA LEU A 49 16.60 -10.44 14.58
C LEU A 49 16.63 -10.58 13.04
N ASN A 50 15.58 -10.17 12.32
CA ASN A 50 15.38 -10.43 10.89
C ASN A 50 15.37 -11.93 10.52
N ARG A 51 15.13 -12.81 11.48
CA ARG A 51 15.03 -14.28 11.31
C ARG A 51 13.59 -14.67 10.96
N PHE A 52 13.14 -14.22 9.80
CA PHE A 52 11.72 -14.33 9.42
C PHE A 52 11.25 -15.77 9.15
N SER A 53 12.15 -16.72 8.84
CA SER A 53 11.75 -18.13 8.67
C SER A 53 11.22 -18.70 9.98
N GLU A 54 12.01 -18.51 11.04
CA GLU A 54 11.70 -19.00 12.38
C GLU A 54 10.53 -18.23 12.99
N ALA A 55 10.45 -16.92 12.72
CA ALA A 55 9.31 -16.11 13.12
C ALA A 55 7.97 -16.64 12.54
N ILE A 56 7.96 -17.04 11.26
CA ILE A 56 6.77 -17.62 10.62
C ILE A 56 6.42 -18.97 11.26
N SER A 57 7.41 -19.84 11.47
CA SER A 57 7.18 -21.17 12.07
C SER A 57 6.53 -21.05 13.47
N ASP A 58 7.06 -20.17 14.33
CA ASP A 58 6.50 -19.94 15.66
C ASP A 58 5.12 -19.26 15.61
N ALA A 59 4.90 -18.34 14.65
CA ALA A 59 3.59 -17.71 14.48
C ALA A 59 2.54 -18.70 13.95
N GLN A 60 2.90 -19.61 13.05
CA GLN A 60 2.04 -20.71 12.62
C GLN A 60 1.69 -21.61 13.80
N LYS A 61 2.69 -21.97 14.62
CA LYS A 61 2.44 -22.76 15.82
C LYS A 61 1.51 -22.06 16.82
N THR A 62 1.62 -20.74 16.92
CA THR A 62 0.73 -19.91 17.74
C THR A 62 -0.73 -20.04 17.30
N VAL A 63 -1.00 -19.88 15.99
CA VAL A 63 -2.37 -19.96 15.46
C VAL A 63 -2.90 -21.39 15.39
N GLU A 64 -2.04 -22.41 15.30
CA GLU A 64 -2.42 -23.82 15.47
C GLU A 64 -2.89 -24.10 16.91
N LEU A 65 -2.11 -23.66 17.90
CA LEU A 65 -2.41 -23.88 19.32
C LEU A 65 -3.62 -23.06 19.78
N ARG A 66 -3.83 -21.86 19.20
CA ARG A 66 -4.99 -21.02 19.52
C ARG A 66 -5.57 -20.31 18.28
N PRO A 67 -6.44 -21.00 17.52
CA PRO A 67 -7.01 -20.47 16.27
C PRO A 67 -7.96 -19.28 16.41
N VAL A 68 -8.45 -18.99 17.62
CA VAL A 68 -9.39 -17.89 17.90
C VAL A 68 -8.71 -16.67 18.53
N TRP A 69 -7.38 -16.57 18.44
CA TRP A 69 -6.62 -15.47 19.02
C TRP A 69 -6.07 -14.55 17.94
N SER A 70 -6.72 -13.39 17.75
CA SER A 70 -6.41 -12.42 16.70
C SER A 70 -4.94 -11.97 16.68
N LYS A 71 -4.32 -11.79 17.87
CA LYS A 71 -2.90 -11.43 18.00
C LYS A 71 -1.95 -12.47 17.40
N GLY A 72 -2.33 -13.76 17.37
CA GLY A 72 -1.54 -14.80 16.71
C GLY A 72 -1.46 -14.57 15.20
N TYR A 73 -2.57 -14.18 14.59
CA TYR A 73 -2.61 -13.80 13.17
C TYR A 73 -1.86 -12.50 12.89
N SER A 74 -1.83 -11.54 13.83
CA SER A 74 -0.98 -10.34 13.71
C SER A 74 0.50 -10.70 13.65
N ARG A 75 0.95 -11.66 14.47
CA ARG A 75 2.35 -12.15 14.43
C ARG A 75 2.66 -12.86 13.13
N LEU A 76 1.76 -13.72 12.68
CA LEU A 76 1.93 -14.46 11.43
C LEU A 76 2.03 -13.50 10.25
N ALA A 77 1.12 -12.53 10.19
CA ALA A 77 1.13 -11.52 9.15
C ALA A 77 2.39 -10.65 9.17
N ALA A 78 2.85 -10.20 10.34
CA ALA A 78 4.09 -9.43 10.48
C ALA A 78 5.34 -10.24 10.07
N ALA A 79 5.38 -11.54 10.38
CA ALA A 79 6.48 -12.41 9.99
C ALA A 79 6.51 -12.65 8.47
N HIS A 80 5.35 -12.83 7.84
CA HIS A 80 5.23 -12.89 6.38
C HIS A 80 5.61 -11.57 5.71
N MET A 81 5.21 -10.42 6.28
CA MET A 81 5.63 -9.08 5.82
C MET A 81 7.14 -8.92 5.82
N GLY A 82 7.81 -9.28 6.92
CA GLY A 82 9.28 -9.20 7.00
C GLY A 82 9.99 -10.13 6.01
N ARG A 83 9.34 -11.20 5.57
CA ARG A 83 9.84 -12.10 4.51
C ARG A 83 9.45 -11.65 3.09
N HIS A 84 8.71 -10.56 2.95
CA HIS A 84 8.12 -10.09 1.69
C HIS A 84 7.09 -11.07 1.06
N ASN A 85 6.48 -11.93 1.89
CA ASN A 85 5.39 -12.82 1.49
C ASN A 85 4.04 -12.10 1.66
N TYR A 86 3.76 -11.12 0.80
CA TYR A 86 2.63 -10.22 0.97
C TYR A 86 1.25 -10.91 0.89
N ASP A 87 1.08 -11.88 -0.01
CA ASP A 87 -0.19 -12.61 -0.14
C ASP A 87 -0.54 -13.38 1.14
N ASP A 88 0.44 -14.07 1.71
CA ASP A 88 0.29 -14.79 2.98
C ASP A 88 0.04 -13.82 4.16
N ALA A 89 0.69 -12.65 4.14
CA ALA A 89 0.46 -11.60 5.12
C ALA A 89 -0.98 -11.08 5.06
N VAL A 90 -1.47 -10.72 3.86
CA VAL A 90 -2.85 -10.27 3.63
C VAL A 90 -3.85 -11.34 4.06
N SER A 91 -3.60 -12.61 3.72
CA SER A 91 -4.45 -13.74 4.13
C SER A 91 -4.51 -13.86 5.66
N SER A 92 -3.36 -13.74 6.33
CA SER A 92 -3.25 -13.77 7.78
C SER A 92 -3.99 -12.60 8.43
N TYR A 93 -3.83 -11.38 7.90
CA TYR A 93 -4.58 -10.21 8.36
C TYR A 93 -6.09 -10.39 8.21
N LYS A 94 -6.57 -10.85 7.05
CA LYS A 94 -7.99 -11.13 6.81
C LYS A 94 -8.53 -12.13 7.83
N ARG A 95 -7.80 -13.21 8.09
CA ARG A 95 -8.22 -14.23 9.06
C ARG A 95 -8.25 -13.71 10.50
N GLY A 96 -7.29 -12.87 10.87
CA GLY A 96 -7.32 -12.16 12.15
C GLY A 96 -8.52 -11.22 12.29
N LEU A 97 -8.85 -10.48 11.24
CA LEU A 97 -10.00 -9.54 11.21
C LEU A 97 -11.35 -10.25 11.23
N LEU A 98 -11.44 -11.50 10.75
CA LEU A 98 -12.65 -12.32 10.93
C LEU A 98 -12.91 -12.65 12.42
N ILE A 99 -11.86 -12.68 13.24
CA ILE A 99 -11.95 -12.97 14.68
C ILE A 99 -12.17 -11.70 15.48
N ASP A 100 -11.44 -10.63 15.14
CA ASP A 100 -11.47 -9.34 15.82
C ASP A 100 -11.48 -8.20 14.78
N PRO A 101 -12.67 -7.81 14.29
CA PRO A 101 -12.80 -6.82 13.22
C PRO A 101 -12.32 -5.43 13.59
N SER A 102 -12.29 -5.08 14.88
CA SER A 102 -11.89 -3.76 15.38
C SER A 102 -10.40 -3.66 15.74
N ASN A 103 -9.61 -4.69 15.45
CA ASN A 103 -8.21 -4.72 15.82
C ASN A 103 -7.35 -3.78 14.96
N GLU A 104 -6.96 -2.64 15.51
CA GLU A 104 -6.20 -1.61 14.78
C GLU A 104 -4.90 -2.13 14.15
N ALA A 105 -4.15 -3.00 14.85
CA ALA A 105 -2.90 -3.55 14.33
C ALA A 105 -3.12 -4.43 13.10
N LEU A 106 -4.22 -5.19 13.05
CA LEU A 106 -4.59 -6.00 11.89
C LEU A 106 -5.13 -5.13 10.74
N ILE A 107 -5.92 -4.09 11.04
CA ILE A 107 -6.43 -3.14 10.04
C ILE A 107 -5.27 -2.40 9.37
N SER A 108 -4.40 -1.80 10.18
CA SER A 108 -3.22 -1.08 9.69
C SER A 108 -2.27 -2.01 8.95
N GLY A 109 -2.00 -3.20 9.50
CA GLY A 109 -1.12 -4.17 8.88
C GLY A 109 -1.63 -4.66 7.52
N LYS A 110 -2.95 -4.92 7.38
CA LYS A 110 -3.58 -5.27 6.10
C LYS A 110 -3.35 -4.16 5.07
N ALA A 111 -3.60 -2.90 5.46
CA ALA A 111 -3.43 -1.76 4.57
C ALA A 111 -1.97 -1.60 4.10
N SER A 112 -1.00 -1.83 4.99
CA SER A 112 0.44 -1.80 4.65
C SER A 112 0.93 -3.00 3.85
N SER A 113 0.18 -4.12 3.83
CA SER A 113 0.55 -5.35 3.14
C SER A 113 0.02 -5.49 1.71
N SER A 114 -0.91 -4.62 1.32
CA SER A 114 -1.42 -4.59 -0.05
C SER A 114 -0.43 -3.87 -0.97
N PRO A 115 -0.22 -4.36 -2.22
CA PRO A 115 0.60 -3.65 -3.19
C PRO A 115 0.08 -2.23 -3.38
N THR A 116 0.96 -1.27 -3.17
CA THR A 116 0.63 0.15 -3.28
C THR A 116 0.85 0.59 -4.72
N ILE A 117 -0.20 1.12 -5.36
CA ILE A 117 -0.07 1.69 -6.71
C ILE A 117 0.42 3.12 -6.57
N VAL A 118 1.63 3.39 -7.00
CA VAL A 118 2.23 4.72 -6.99
C VAL A 118 2.04 5.36 -8.35
N VAL A 119 1.27 6.45 -8.38
CA VAL A 119 0.93 7.16 -9.61
C VAL A 119 1.98 8.24 -9.88
N VAL A 120 2.69 8.12 -10.99
CA VAL A 120 3.76 9.03 -11.40
C VAL A 120 3.50 9.59 -12.79
N GLY A 121 4.01 10.78 -13.07
CA GLY A 121 3.84 11.42 -14.36
C GLY A 121 4.10 12.91 -14.31
N ASP A 122 4.35 13.49 -15.47
CA ASP A 122 4.60 14.92 -15.64
C ASP A 122 3.43 15.76 -15.11
N GLN A 123 3.68 17.02 -14.77
CA GLN A 123 2.63 17.94 -14.37
C GLN A 123 1.53 17.98 -15.46
N SER A 124 0.27 17.93 -15.02
CA SER A 124 -0.91 17.91 -15.90
C SER A 124 -1.08 16.67 -16.80
N SER A 125 -0.39 15.56 -16.52
CA SER A 125 -0.55 14.32 -17.30
C SER A 125 -1.87 13.55 -17.06
N GLY A 126 -2.73 14.02 -16.15
CA GLY A 126 -4.02 13.37 -15.83
C GLY A 126 -3.99 12.43 -14.61
N LYS A 127 -2.92 12.45 -13.80
CA LYS A 127 -2.82 11.63 -12.56
C LYS A 127 -4.04 11.75 -11.65
N SER A 128 -4.39 12.98 -11.28
CA SER A 128 -5.54 13.24 -10.40
C SER A 128 -6.83 12.75 -11.04
N SER A 129 -7.00 12.87 -12.36
CA SER A 129 -8.20 12.35 -13.06
C SER A 129 -8.30 10.83 -13.03
N VAL A 130 -7.18 10.09 -13.08
CA VAL A 130 -7.16 8.64 -12.88
C VAL A 130 -7.66 8.29 -11.47
N LEU A 131 -7.15 8.99 -10.46
CA LEU A 131 -7.50 8.74 -9.07
C LEU A 131 -8.94 9.14 -8.72
N GLU A 132 -9.40 10.31 -9.18
CA GLU A 132 -10.79 10.77 -9.09
C GLU A 132 -11.73 9.72 -9.69
N SER A 133 -11.37 9.19 -10.87
CA SER A 133 -12.17 8.16 -11.54
C SER A 133 -12.25 6.91 -10.66
N LEU A 134 -11.15 6.42 -10.10
CA LEU A 134 -11.15 5.18 -9.31
C LEU A 134 -11.86 5.31 -7.96
N ALA A 135 -11.71 6.44 -7.31
CA ALA A 135 -12.25 6.69 -5.97
C ALA A 135 -13.68 7.23 -5.98
N GLY A 136 -14.14 7.79 -7.12
CA GLY A 136 -15.45 8.42 -7.22
C GLY A 136 -15.57 9.68 -6.36
N ILE A 137 -14.49 10.47 -6.29
CA ILE A 137 -14.38 11.71 -5.52
C ILE A 137 -13.77 12.81 -6.38
N SER A 138 -13.90 14.07 -5.94
CA SER A 138 -13.24 15.21 -6.57
C SER A 138 -11.95 15.56 -5.84
N LEU A 139 -10.82 15.63 -6.55
CA LEU A 139 -9.54 16.07 -5.98
C LEU A 139 -9.34 17.57 -6.23
N PRO A 140 -8.48 18.25 -5.45
CA PRO A 140 -8.19 19.66 -5.64
C PRO A 140 -7.71 19.99 -7.05
N ARG A 141 -8.26 21.06 -7.63
CA ARG A 141 -7.86 21.60 -8.94
C ARG A 141 -7.39 23.04 -8.79
N GLY A 142 -6.32 23.41 -9.50
CA GLY A 142 -5.79 24.78 -9.46
C GLY A 142 -4.71 25.04 -10.50
N GLN A 143 -4.30 26.31 -10.62
CA GLN A 143 -3.15 26.69 -11.43
C GLN A 143 -1.83 26.34 -10.70
N GLY A 144 -1.04 25.43 -11.26
CA GLY A 144 0.25 25.00 -10.69
C GLY A 144 0.26 23.54 -10.25
N ILE A 145 1.12 23.20 -9.29
CA ILE A 145 1.16 21.84 -8.71
C ILE A 145 -0.06 21.70 -7.79
N CYS A 146 -1.05 20.91 -8.21
CA CYS A 146 -2.23 20.60 -7.40
C CYS A 146 -1.88 19.67 -6.23
N THR A 147 -1.10 18.62 -6.51
CA THR A 147 -0.63 17.65 -5.50
C THR A 147 0.71 18.12 -4.92
N ARG A 148 0.69 18.90 -3.82
CA ARG A 148 1.91 19.45 -3.18
C ARG A 148 2.51 18.54 -2.10
N VAL A 149 1.79 17.48 -1.73
CA VAL A 149 2.22 16.46 -0.76
C VAL A 149 1.86 15.09 -1.31
N PRO A 150 2.59 14.01 -0.97
CA PRO A 150 2.15 12.65 -1.27
C PRO A 150 0.75 12.39 -0.69
N LEU A 151 -0.23 12.11 -1.54
CA LEU A 151 -1.59 11.77 -1.11
C LEU A 151 -1.77 10.26 -1.13
N ILE A 152 -1.74 9.63 0.04
CA ILE A 152 -2.00 8.20 0.21
C ILE A 152 -3.51 7.98 0.26
N MET A 153 -4.09 7.47 -0.80
CA MET A 153 -5.52 7.18 -0.90
C MET A 153 -5.79 5.71 -0.60
N ARG A 154 -6.53 5.45 0.48
CA ARG A 154 -6.97 4.12 0.91
C ARG A 154 -8.45 3.95 0.61
N LEU A 155 -8.74 3.18 -0.43
CA LEU A 155 -10.10 2.77 -0.78
C LEU A 155 -10.43 1.46 -0.07
N GLN A 156 -11.60 1.42 0.57
CA GLN A 156 -12.08 0.27 1.31
C GLN A 156 -13.53 0.03 0.93
N ASN A 157 -13.82 -1.15 0.40
CA ASN A 157 -15.21 -1.51 0.15
C ASN A 157 -15.91 -1.67 1.50
N HIS A 158 -17.05 -1.00 1.66
CA HIS A 158 -17.79 -1.04 2.90
C HIS A 158 -19.28 -1.27 2.65
N PRO A 159 -19.94 -2.23 3.35
CA PRO A 159 -21.34 -2.56 3.11
C PRO A 159 -22.32 -1.50 3.63
N ASN A 160 -21.85 -0.56 4.46
CA ASN A 160 -22.69 0.54 4.97
C ASN A 160 -23.09 1.47 3.81
N PRO A 161 -24.39 1.83 3.68
CA PRO A 161 -24.84 2.80 2.68
C PRO A 161 -24.23 4.19 2.85
N ASN A 162 -23.84 4.57 4.07
CA ASN A 162 -23.21 5.86 4.34
C ASN A 162 -21.69 5.75 4.18
N PRO A 163 -21.06 6.55 3.29
CA PRO A 163 -19.62 6.56 3.15
C PRO A 163 -18.96 7.18 4.39
N GLU A 164 -17.83 6.60 4.83
CA GLU A 164 -16.95 7.22 5.81
C GLU A 164 -15.71 7.75 5.09
N ILE A 165 -15.51 9.06 5.14
CA ILE A 165 -14.39 9.72 4.48
C ILE A 165 -13.66 10.59 5.50
N PHE A 166 -12.35 10.43 5.60
CA PHE A 166 -11.54 11.21 6.52
C PHE A 166 -10.08 11.32 6.06
N LEU A 167 -9.42 12.37 6.54
CA LEU A 167 -8.01 12.64 6.32
C LEU A 167 -7.20 12.30 7.58
N GLU A 168 -6.01 11.73 7.41
CA GLU A 168 -5.03 11.51 8.48
C GLU A 168 -3.72 12.21 8.14
N PHE A 169 -3.28 13.13 8.99
CA PHE A 169 -2.02 13.85 8.86
C PHE A 169 -1.61 14.49 10.18
N ASN A 170 -0.31 14.67 10.43
CA ASN A 170 0.22 15.29 11.66
C ASN A 170 -0.37 14.69 12.96
N GLY A 171 -0.73 13.40 12.97
CA GLY A 171 -1.36 12.73 14.11
C GLY A 171 -2.82 13.10 14.37
N LYS A 172 -3.48 13.79 13.44
CA LYS A 172 -4.89 14.17 13.49
C LYS A 172 -5.70 13.32 12.51
N THR A 173 -6.97 13.10 12.85
CA THR A 173 -7.99 12.56 11.95
C THR A 173 -9.06 13.62 11.74
N VAL A 174 -9.31 14.00 10.49
CA VAL A 174 -10.26 15.05 10.12
C VAL A 174 -11.35 14.43 9.24
N PRO A 175 -12.60 14.29 9.72
CA PRO A 175 -13.70 13.79 8.91
C PRO A 175 -14.07 14.79 7.80
N THR A 176 -14.52 14.27 6.66
CA THR A 176 -15.02 15.04 5.52
C THR A 176 -16.12 14.25 4.80
N ASP A 177 -16.70 14.83 3.76
CA ASP A 177 -17.66 14.19 2.86
C ASP A 177 -17.25 14.40 1.40
N GLU A 178 -18.02 13.84 0.45
CA GLU A 178 -17.74 13.91 -0.98
C GLU A 178 -17.82 15.34 -1.56
N GLU A 179 -18.57 16.23 -0.92
CA GLU A 179 -18.75 17.61 -1.37
C GLU A 179 -17.56 18.49 -0.95
N ASN A 180 -17.05 18.27 0.27
CA ASN A 180 -16.03 19.11 0.90
C ASN A 180 -14.60 18.53 0.84
N ILE A 181 -14.44 17.30 0.33
CA ILE A 181 -13.14 16.60 0.30
C ILE A 181 -12.03 17.40 -0.40
N SER A 182 -12.33 18.09 -1.50
CA SER A 182 -11.35 18.92 -2.21
C SER A 182 -10.82 20.05 -1.32
N ASP A 183 -11.70 20.73 -0.60
CA ASP A 183 -11.33 21.83 0.28
C ASP A 183 -10.59 21.31 1.52
N ALA A 184 -11.04 20.18 2.07
CA ALA A 184 -10.37 19.52 3.19
C ALA A 184 -8.93 19.10 2.84
N ILE A 185 -8.70 18.52 1.65
CA ILE A 185 -7.36 18.17 1.17
C ILE A 185 -6.52 19.44 0.98
N SER A 186 -7.10 20.52 0.44
CA SER A 186 -6.39 21.78 0.23
C SER A 186 -5.93 22.40 1.54
N LEU A 187 -6.81 22.44 2.55
CA LEU A 187 -6.50 22.94 3.89
C LEU A 187 -5.42 22.08 4.59
N ALA A 188 -5.54 20.75 4.52
CA ALA A 188 -4.54 19.85 5.08
C ALA A 188 -3.18 20.03 4.38
N THR A 189 -3.18 20.22 3.06
CA THR A 189 -1.98 20.47 2.27
C THR A 189 -1.30 21.79 2.68
N GLU A 190 -2.07 22.85 2.91
CA GLU A 190 -1.54 24.11 3.43
C GLU A 190 -0.93 23.97 4.83
N GLU A 191 -1.52 23.16 5.71
CA GLU A 191 -0.95 22.89 7.04
C GLU A 191 0.39 22.13 6.93
N ILE A 192 0.51 21.20 5.98
CA ILE A 192 1.69 20.34 5.83
C ILE A 192 2.84 21.02 5.06
N ALA A 193 2.52 21.66 3.94
CA ALA A 193 3.50 22.23 3.01
C ALA A 193 3.60 23.77 3.11
N GLY A 194 2.78 24.40 3.94
CA GLY A 194 2.69 25.85 4.03
C GLY A 194 1.85 26.47 2.91
N LYS A 195 1.66 27.79 3.01
CA LYS A 195 0.99 28.60 1.98
C LYS A 195 1.91 28.81 0.78
N GLY A 196 1.35 28.85 -0.43
CA GLY A 196 2.08 29.09 -1.67
C GLY A 196 2.26 27.83 -2.53
N LYS A 197 3.38 27.74 -3.26
CA LYS A 197 3.64 26.66 -4.23
C LYS A 197 4.72 25.66 -3.80
N GLY A 198 5.17 25.76 -2.54
CA GLY A 198 6.09 24.78 -1.95
C GLY A 198 5.46 23.40 -1.80
N ILE A 199 6.30 22.37 -1.81
CA ILE A 199 5.92 20.98 -1.62
C ILE A 199 6.50 20.41 -0.34
N SER A 200 6.00 19.27 0.11
CA SER A 200 6.52 18.57 1.28
C SER A 200 6.51 17.05 1.04
N ASN A 201 7.49 16.34 1.61
CA ASN A 201 7.54 14.89 1.55
C ASN A 201 6.71 14.20 2.65
N LYS A 202 6.10 14.98 3.56
CA LYS A 202 5.19 14.44 4.58
C LYS A 202 3.86 14.03 3.93
N PRO A 203 3.42 12.77 4.08
CA PRO A 203 2.21 12.30 3.42
C PRO A 203 0.93 12.82 4.09
N LEU A 204 -0.10 13.00 3.27
CA LEU A 204 -1.49 13.15 3.68
C LEU A 204 -2.20 11.85 3.34
N THR A 205 -2.84 11.19 4.30
CA THR A 205 -3.64 9.98 4.02
C THR A 205 -5.11 10.36 3.88
N LEU A 206 -5.75 9.90 2.83
CA LEU A 206 -7.19 9.97 2.63
C LEU A 206 -7.75 8.55 2.71
N VAL A 207 -8.71 8.34 3.60
CA VAL A 207 -9.44 7.08 3.71
C VAL A 207 -10.85 7.28 3.15
N VAL A 208 -11.23 6.43 2.19
CA VAL A 208 -12.57 6.40 1.59
C VAL A 208 -13.16 5.00 1.79
N LYS A 209 -14.10 4.88 2.72
CA LYS A 209 -14.90 3.66 2.92
C LYS A 209 -16.25 3.87 2.26
N LYS A 210 -16.51 3.19 1.16
CA LYS A 210 -17.75 3.35 0.39
C LYS A 210 -18.15 2.02 -0.25
N ASN A 211 -19.44 1.81 -0.48
CA ASN A 211 -19.90 0.65 -1.23
C ASN A 211 -19.50 0.79 -2.72
N GLY A 212 -18.86 -0.23 -3.28
CA GLY A 212 -18.51 -0.31 -4.70
C GLY A 212 -17.13 0.21 -5.06
N VAL A 213 -16.35 0.75 -4.10
CA VAL A 213 -14.92 1.03 -4.32
C VAL A 213 -14.10 -0.24 -4.05
N PRO A 214 -12.99 -0.48 -4.78
CA PRO A 214 -12.13 -1.63 -4.50
C PRO A 214 -11.35 -1.45 -3.20
N ASP A 215 -10.99 -2.56 -2.55
CA ASP A 215 -9.97 -2.57 -1.49
C ASP A 215 -8.60 -2.30 -2.14
N LEU A 216 -8.14 -1.04 -2.13
CA LEU A 216 -6.94 -0.61 -2.85
C LEU A 216 -6.25 0.56 -2.15
N THR A 217 -4.91 0.57 -2.16
CA THR A 217 -4.11 1.74 -1.76
C THR A 217 -3.38 2.31 -2.96
N MET A 218 -3.56 3.60 -3.19
CA MET A 218 -2.90 4.36 -4.24
C MET A 218 -2.17 5.55 -3.64
N VAL A 219 -1.09 5.99 -4.26
CA VAL A 219 -0.38 7.20 -3.86
C VAL A 219 -0.34 8.15 -5.04
N ASP A 220 -0.96 9.33 -4.88
CA ASP A 220 -0.72 10.46 -5.79
C ASP A 220 0.55 11.18 -5.36
N LEU A 221 1.40 11.49 -6.33
CA LEU A 221 2.64 12.20 -6.09
C LEU A 221 2.66 13.54 -6.83
N PRO A 222 3.43 14.53 -6.32
CA PRO A 222 3.65 15.76 -7.06
C PRO A 222 4.06 15.51 -8.51
N GLY A 223 3.40 16.19 -9.45
CA GLY A 223 3.69 16.05 -10.86
C GLY A 223 5.06 16.61 -11.22
N ILE A 224 5.82 15.89 -12.04
CA ILE A 224 7.18 16.30 -12.42
C ILE A 224 7.12 17.63 -13.16
N THR A 225 7.83 18.63 -12.65
CA THR A 225 8.07 19.92 -13.32
C THR A 225 9.55 20.09 -13.60
N ARG A 226 9.90 20.44 -14.84
CA ARG A 226 11.30 20.62 -15.29
C ARG A 226 11.78 22.07 -15.16
N VAL A 227 10.84 23.01 -15.09
CA VAL A 227 11.12 24.44 -15.01
C VAL A 227 10.24 25.02 -13.91
N PRO A 228 10.83 25.63 -12.87
CA PRO A 228 10.06 26.30 -11.83
C PRO A 228 9.12 27.34 -12.45
N VAL A 229 7.83 27.26 -12.13
CA VAL A 229 6.90 28.36 -12.43
C VAL A 229 6.92 29.37 -11.28
N HIS A 230 6.60 30.65 -11.57
CA HIS A 230 6.65 31.74 -10.58
C HIS A 230 6.12 31.33 -9.20
N GLY A 231 6.99 31.39 -8.18
CA GLY A 231 6.71 31.07 -6.79
C GLY A 231 7.10 29.66 -6.34
N GLN A 232 7.62 28.81 -7.23
CA GLN A 232 8.25 27.53 -6.88
C GLN A 232 9.74 27.73 -6.56
N PRO A 233 10.33 26.87 -5.69
CA PRO A 233 11.78 26.81 -5.49
C PRO A 233 12.54 26.45 -6.78
N ASP A 234 13.78 26.92 -6.91
CA ASP A 234 14.64 26.60 -8.07
C ASP A 234 14.98 25.11 -8.17
N ASP A 235 15.04 24.41 -7.02
CA ASP A 235 15.33 22.98 -6.86
C ASP A 235 14.06 22.11 -6.84
N ILE A 236 12.93 22.61 -7.34
CA ILE A 236 11.64 21.90 -7.30
C ILE A 236 11.71 20.54 -8.00
N TYR A 237 12.48 20.42 -9.08
CA TYR A 237 12.66 19.17 -9.80
C TYR A 237 13.34 18.11 -8.92
N GLU A 238 14.43 18.47 -8.25
CA GLU A 238 15.17 17.60 -7.35
C GLU A 238 14.31 17.17 -6.16
N GLN A 239 13.54 18.08 -5.59
CA GLN A 239 12.62 17.78 -4.48
C GLN A 239 11.55 16.77 -4.91
N ILE A 240 10.89 16.99 -6.05
CA ILE A 240 9.86 16.07 -6.58
C ILE A 240 10.48 14.72 -6.94
N SER A 241 11.64 14.72 -7.59
CA SER A 241 12.36 13.49 -7.93
C SER A 241 12.69 12.68 -6.69
N LYS A 242 13.16 13.32 -5.62
CA LYS A 242 13.48 12.65 -4.35
C LYS A 242 12.24 12.00 -3.74
N ILE A 243 11.12 12.73 -3.69
CA ILE A 243 9.84 12.20 -3.21
C ILE A 243 9.40 11.00 -4.05
N ILE A 244 9.41 11.12 -5.39
CA ILE A 244 8.99 10.02 -6.26
C ILE A 244 9.84 8.78 -6.03
N MET A 245 11.17 8.94 -6.02
CA MET A 245 12.10 7.82 -5.82
C MET A 245 11.86 7.10 -4.49
N GLU A 246 11.54 7.82 -3.41
CA GLU A 246 11.22 7.21 -2.11
C GLU A 246 10.03 6.25 -2.20
N PHE A 247 9.00 6.60 -2.98
CA PHE A 247 7.79 5.78 -3.12
C PHE A 247 7.90 4.67 -4.18
N ILE A 248 8.71 4.83 -5.23
CA ILE A 248 8.83 3.82 -6.31
C ILE A 248 9.99 2.84 -6.12
N THR A 249 10.95 3.15 -5.23
CA THR A 249 12.08 2.26 -4.93
C THR A 249 11.67 0.92 -4.30
N PRO A 250 10.71 0.87 -3.36
CA PRO A 250 10.28 -0.40 -2.77
C PRO A 250 9.74 -1.39 -3.81
N GLU A 251 10.15 -2.66 -3.76
CA GLU A 251 9.80 -3.69 -4.76
C GLU A 251 8.30 -4.02 -4.80
N GLU A 252 7.59 -3.77 -3.70
CA GLU A 252 6.14 -3.97 -3.56
C GLU A 252 5.29 -2.85 -4.19
N SER A 253 5.93 -1.74 -4.59
CA SER A 253 5.23 -0.63 -5.24
C SER A 253 4.99 -0.94 -6.72
N ILE A 254 3.75 -0.83 -7.16
CA ILE A 254 3.39 -0.86 -8.59
C ILE A 254 3.49 0.57 -9.10
N ILE A 255 4.30 0.80 -10.11
CA ILE A 255 4.52 2.12 -10.68
C ILE A 255 3.55 2.33 -11.84
N LEU A 256 2.57 3.21 -11.66
CA LEU A 256 1.63 3.59 -12.71
C LEU A 256 2.06 4.93 -13.33
N ASN A 257 2.71 4.86 -14.50
CA ASN A 257 3.03 6.04 -15.29
C ASN A 257 1.80 6.53 -16.03
N VAL A 258 1.34 7.73 -15.67
CA VAL A 258 0.25 8.42 -16.36
C VAL A 258 0.85 9.46 -17.28
N LEU A 259 0.59 9.31 -18.56
CA LEU A 259 1.24 10.03 -19.64
C LEU A 259 0.24 10.91 -20.39
N SER A 260 0.68 12.08 -20.82
CA SER A 260 -0.10 12.93 -21.73
C SER A 260 -0.10 12.35 -23.13
N ALA A 261 -1.19 12.51 -23.87
CA ALA A 261 -1.28 12.02 -25.24
C ALA A 261 -0.26 12.71 -26.17
N GLY A 262 0.23 11.96 -27.15
CA GLY A 262 1.14 12.47 -28.17
C GLY A 262 2.58 12.73 -27.70
N ILE A 263 2.91 12.43 -26.44
CA ILE A 263 4.29 12.49 -25.93
C ILE A 263 4.98 11.14 -26.20
N ASP A 264 6.19 11.19 -26.76
CA ASP A 264 7.05 10.00 -26.88
C ASP A 264 7.49 9.51 -25.49
N PHE A 265 7.23 8.24 -25.20
CA PHE A 265 7.62 7.54 -23.97
C PHE A 265 9.10 7.73 -23.61
N SER A 266 9.99 7.85 -24.61
CA SER A 266 11.42 8.05 -24.39
C SER A 266 11.76 9.37 -23.69
N THR A 267 10.88 10.35 -23.83
CA THR A 267 11.06 11.71 -23.29
C THR A 267 10.42 11.90 -21.92
N CYS A 268 9.62 10.94 -21.46
CA CYS A 268 8.90 11.00 -20.19
C CYS A 268 9.84 10.73 -19.02
N GLU A 269 9.95 11.70 -18.11
CA GLU A 269 10.87 11.57 -16.99
C GLU A 269 10.40 10.51 -15.99
N SER A 270 9.09 10.36 -15.81
CA SER A 270 8.52 9.30 -14.97
C SER A 270 8.92 7.89 -15.45
N ILE A 271 9.01 7.68 -16.76
CA ILE A 271 9.46 6.41 -17.35
C ILE A 271 10.94 6.19 -17.06
N ARG A 272 11.78 7.21 -17.22
CA ARG A 272 13.21 7.15 -16.88
C ARG A 272 13.43 6.83 -15.40
N MET A 273 12.65 7.44 -14.51
CA MET A 273 12.67 7.14 -13.07
C MET A 273 12.26 5.69 -12.79
N SER A 274 11.19 5.21 -13.44
CA SER A 274 10.70 3.83 -13.29
C SER A 274 11.76 2.80 -13.71
N GLN A 275 12.42 3.01 -14.85
CA GLN A 275 13.48 2.12 -15.35
C GLN A 275 14.71 2.03 -14.43
N LYS A 276 14.98 3.05 -13.62
CA LYS A 276 16.07 3.01 -12.63
C LYS A 276 15.81 2.00 -11.52
N VAL A 277 14.55 1.79 -11.15
CA VAL A 277 14.11 0.93 -10.02
C VAL A 277 13.41 -0.35 -10.46
N ASP A 278 13.06 -0.47 -11.74
CA ASP A 278 12.40 -1.63 -12.34
C ASP A 278 12.89 -1.85 -13.79
N LYS A 279 14.08 -2.44 -13.92
CA LYS A 279 14.71 -2.72 -15.24
C LYS A 279 13.96 -3.76 -16.06
N THR A 280 13.26 -4.67 -15.41
CA THR A 280 12.52 -5.77 -16.06
C THR A 280 11.12 -5.34 -16.47
N GLY A 281 10.62 -4.21 -15.96
CA GLY A 281 9.27 -3.72 -16.19
C GLY A 281 8.20 -4.59 -15.54
N GLN A 282 8.55 -5.37 -14.51
CA GLN A 282 7.61 -6.33 -13.90
C GLN A 282 6.50 -5.64 -13.10
N ARG A 283 6.78 -4.46 -12.55
CA ARG A 283 5.87 -3.69 -11.70
C ARG A 283 5.62 -2.28 -12.24
N THR A 284 6.12 -1.96 -13.43
CA THR A 284 5.92 -0.68 -14.12
C THR A 284 4.85 -0.80 -15.19
N LEU A 285 3.90 0.12 -15.14
CA LEU A 285 2.82 0.28 -16.10
C LEU A 285 2.90 1.67 -16.72
N ALA A 286 2.48 1.79 -17.97
CA ALA A 286 2.31 3.06 -18.65
C ALA A 286 0.92 3.12 -19.26
N VAL A 287 0.19 4.18 -18.95
CA VAL A 287 -1.15 4.46 -19.49
C VAL A 287 -1.21 5.92 -19.89
N SER A 288 -1.79 6.21 -21.06
CA SER A 288 -2.24 7.56 -21.34
C SER A 288 -3.71 7.68 -20.94
N TYR A 289 -4.06 8.79 -20.28
CA TYR A 289 -5.44 8.99 -19.82
C TYR A 289 -6.42 9.12 -21.00
N GLU A 290 -6.00 9.80 -22.08
CA GLU A 290 -6.84 10.04 -23.26
C GLU A 290 -7.04 8.77 -24.09
N GLU A 291 -6.02 7.92 -24.30
CA GLU A 291 -6.22 6.65 -25.03
C GLU A 291 -7.09 5.70 -24.21
N ALA A 292 -6.91 5.67 -22.89
CA ALA A 292 -7.77 4.88 -22.00
C ALA A 292 -9.24 5.33 -22.09
N ARG A 293 -9.49 6.64 -22.10
CA ARG A 293 -10.83 7.23 -22.29
C ARG A 293 -11.40 6.99 -23.67
N ALA A 294 -10.59 7.09 -24.73
CA ALA A 294 -11.01 6.85 -26.09
C ALA A 294 -11.40 5.38 -26.31
N GLU A 295 -10.60 4.45 -25.79
CA GLU A 295 -10.89 3.02 -25.88
C GLU A 295 -12.10 2.62 -25.01
N GLU A 296 -12.22 3.22 -23.81
CA GLU A 296 -13.43 3.11 -22.98
C GLU A 296 -14.67 3.55 -23.77
N ALA A 297 -14.67 4.77 -24.32
CA ALA A 297 -15.80 5.31 -25.10
C ALA A 297 -16.13 4.43 -26.31
N ARG A 298 -15.11 3.97 -27.05
CA ARG A 298 -15.27 3.06 -28.18
C ARG A 298 -15.91 1.74 -27.76
N LEU A 299 -15.48 1.16 -26.64
CA LEU A 299 -16.07 -0.07 -26.10
C LEU A 299 -17.54 0.13 -25.69
N PHE A 300 -17.89 1.26 -25.09
CA PHE A 300 -19.29 1.58 -24.77
C PHE A 300 -20.14 1.83 -26.01
N ASP A 301 -19.58 2.38 -27.09
CA ASP A 301 -20.37 2.62 -28.29
C ASP A 301 -20.49 1.35 -29.16
N THR A 302 -19.51 0.44 -29.15
CA THR A 302 -19.43 -0.67 -30.11
C THR A 302 -19.65 -2.07 -29.53
N HIS A 303 -19.44 -2.30 -28.23
CA HIS A 303 -19.46 -3.65 -27.66
C HIS A 303 -20.89 -4.11 -27.32
N ARG A 304 -21.31 -5.25 -27.88
CA ARG A 304 -22.67 -5.84 -27.84
C ARG A 304 -23.36 -5.84 -26.46
N HIS A 305 -22.58 -5.97 -25.39
CA HIS A 305 -23.08 -6.00 -24.01
C HIS A 305 -22.81 -4.70 -23.23
N LEU A 306 -21.71 -4.00 -23.51
CA LEU A 306 -21.33 -2.79 -22.74
C LEU A 306 -22.11 -1.57 -23.24
N SER A 307 -22.51 -1.55 -24.51
CA SER A 307 -23.35 -0.50 -25.10
C SER A 307 -24.78 -0.44 -24.56
N LYS A 308 -25.19 -1.47 -23.81
CA LYS A 308 -26.51 -1.53 -23.17
C LYS A 308 -26.50 -1.10 -21.71
N ILE A 309 -25.32 -0.84 -21.13
CA ILE A 309 -25.20 -0.47 -19.73
C ILE A 309 -25.17 1.06 -19.61
N ASN A 310 -25.87 1.60 -18.62
CA ASN A 310 -25.93 3.04 -18.39
C ASN A 310 -24.53 3.60 -18.10
N LYS A 311 -24.15 4.68 -18.79
CA LYS A 311 -22.83 5.34 -18.66
C LYS A 311 -22.54 5.80 -17.21
N SER A 312 -23.58 6.01 -16.40
CA SER A 312 -23.45 6.30 -14.96
C SER A 312 -23.05 5.10 -14.09
N ILE A 313 -23.09 3.88 -14.63
CA ILE A 313 -22.86 2.62 -13.89
C ILE A 313 -21.48 2.02 -14.17
N VAL A 314 -20.77 2.39 -15.25
CA VAL A 314 -19.68 1.53 -15.77
C VAL A 314 -18.40 2.24 -16.26
N GLY A 315 -18.30 3.58 -16.24
CA GLY A 315 -17.05 4.21 -16.68
C GLY A 315 -15.86 4.03 -15.72
N ILE A 316 -16.17 4.02 -14.42
CA ILE A 316 -15.21 3.90 -13.31
C ILE A 316 -14.85 2.43 -12.99
N PRO A 317 -15.80 1.49 -12.94
CA PRO A 317 -15.51 0.10 -12.65
C PRO A 317 -14.63 -0.60 -13.67
N VAL A 318 -14.60 -0.21 -14.95
CA VAL A 318 -13.77 -0.89 -15.96
C VAL A 318 -12.30 -0.53 -15.82
N LEU A 319 -11.97 0.73 -15.51
CA LEU A 319 -10.60 1.12 -15.20
C LEU A 319 -10.15 0.54 -13.86
N ALA A 320 -11.03 0.53 -12.85
CA ALA A 320 -10.78 -0.14 -11.57
C ALA A 320 -10.58 -1.66 -11.76
N GLU A 321 -11.44 -2.32 -12.54
CA GLU A 321 -11.33 -3.74 -12.87
C GLU A 321 -10.08 -4.01 -13.72
N ARG A 322 -9.70 -3.12 -14.63
CA ARG A 322 -8.43 -3.18 -15.38
C ARG A 322 -7.26 -3.06 -14.42
N LEU A 323 -7.24 -2.09 -13.51
CA LEU A 323 -6.15 -1.95 -12.53
C LEU A 323 -6.10 -3.11 -11.55
N VAL A 324 -7.24 -3.64 -11.11
CA VAL A 324 -7.33 -4.86 -10.27
C VAL A 324 -6.88 -6.10 -11.05
N LYS A 325 -7.28 -6.26 -12.31
CA LYS A 325 -6.80 -7.34 -13.19
C LYS A 325 -5.32 -7.19 -13.50
N ILE A 326 -4.82 -5.96 -13.65
CA ILE A 326 -3.40 -5.68 -13.90
C ILE A 326 -2.61 -5.93 -12.61
N GLN A 327 -3.10 -5.54 -11.44
CA GLN A 327 -2.55 -5.94 -10.14
C GLN A 327 -2.48 -7.46 -10.06
N ALA A 328 -3.57 -8.16 -10.35
CA ALA A 328 -3.60 -9.62 -10.38
C ALA A 328 -2.63 -10.21 -11.41
N THR A 329 -2.47 -9.59 -12.58
CA THR A 329 -1.53 -10.02 -13.63
C THR A 329 -0.08 -9.78 -13.22
N ILE A 330 0.22 -8.67 -12.55
CA ILE A 330 1.55 -8.38 -12.01
C ILE A 330 1.86 -9.32 -10.86
N ILE A 331 0.92 -9.54 -9.93
CA ILE A 331 1.03 -10.56 -8.87
C ILE A 331 1.34 -11.93 -9.49
N VAL A 332 0.62 -12.32 -10.55
CA VAL A 332 0.87 -13.57 -11.30
C VAL A 332 2.22 -13.55 -12.04
N LYS A 333 2.69 -12.41 -12.56
CA LYS A 333 4.01 -12.28 -13.22
C LYS A 333 5.18 -12.28 -12.23
N CYS A 334 4.97 -11.79 -11.02
CA CYS A 334 5.91 -11.83 -9.91
C CYS A 334 5.90 -13.20 -9.21
N LEU A 335 4.81 -13.97 -9.35
CA LEU A 335 4.62 -15.29 -8.76
C LEU A 335 5.75 -16.28 -9.13
N PRO A 336 6.24 -16.40 -10.37
CA PRO A 336 7.41 -17.22 -10.70
C PRO A 336 8.66 -16.83 -9.91
N GLY A 337 8.95 -15.54 -9.74
CA GLY A 337 10.10 -15.08 -8.97
C GLY A 337 9.96 -15.38 -7.48
N ILE A 338 8.74 -15.25 -6.94
CA ILE A 338 8.39 -15.63 -5.57
C ILE A 338 8.52 -17.15 -5.40
N VAL A 339 8.02 -17.95 -6.34
CA VAL A 339 8.12 -19.41 -6.35
C VAL A 339 9.57 -19.87 -6.45
N THR A 340 10.39 -19.24 -7.29
CA THR A 340 11.84 -19.52 -7.39
C THR A 340 12.53 -19.20 -6.06
N LYS A 341 12.28 -18.03 -5.45
CA LYS A 341 12.81 -17.68 -4.12
C LYS A 341 12.34 -18.64 -3.01
N ILE A 342 11.12 -19.17 -3.11
CA ILE A 342 10.59 -20.20 -2.21
C ILE A 342 11.32 -21.53 -2.42
N ASN A 343 11.49 -21.95 -3.68
CA ASN A 343 12.17 -23.20 -4.04
C ASN A 343 13.64 -23.19 -3.65
N GLU A 344 14.36 -22.10 -3.91
CA GLU A 344 15.75 -21.89 -3.48
C GLU A 344 15.90 -21.99 -1.95
N LYS A 345 14.91 -21.50 -1.20
CA LYS A 345 14.87 -21.60 0.25
C LYS A 345 14.46 -22.98 0.76
N LEU A 346 13.68 -23.73 -0.01
CA LEU A 346 13.33 -25.11 0.31
C LEU A 346 14.52 -26.04 0.09
N THR A 347 15.29 -25.87 -0.99
CA THR A 347 16.53 -26.62 -1.21
C THR A 347 17.61 -26.28 -0.19
N ALA A 348 17.74 -25.01 0.21
CA ALA A 348 18.70 -24.59 1.24
C ALA A 348 18.40 -25.11 2.66
N ASN A 349 17.19 -25.64 2.91
CA ASN A 349 16.80 -26.23 4.20
C ASN A 349 16.86 -27.77 4.19
N VAL A 350 17.30 -28.39 3.08
CA VAL A 350 17.40 -29.85 2.90
C VAL A 350 18.87 -30.33 2.93
N GLU A 351 19.84 -29.42 3.06
CA GLU A 351 21.24 -29.71 3.41
C GLU A 351 21.54 -29.36 4.87
#